data_AF-A0A7C8YXX6-F1
#
_entry.id   AF-A0A7C8YXX6-F1
#
_cell.length_a   1.000
_cell.length_b   1.000
_cell.length_c   1.000
_cell.angle_alpha   90.00
_cell.angle_beta   90.00
_cell.angle_gamma   90.00
#
_symmetry.space_group_name_H-M   'P 1'
#
loop_
_entity.id
_entity.type
_entity.pdbx_description
1 polymer ?
#
loop_
_entity_poly.entity_id
_entity_poly.type
_entity_poly.pdbx_seq_one_letter_code
_entity_poly.pdbx_strand_id
1 'polypeptide(L)'
;MATQSKLVTVLLMLLAMALEVRPAFWPTLEVLQSVDSDVRTLGVFENGIYKTITTTVEKTHYAAPPEALLLVSPTTIGVYPIFLFVPSALVQNYDYSQLLEHIASHGYIVVAPQVRLTYSFTLWTANL
;
A
#
# COMPACT_ATOMS: atom_id res chain seq x y z
N MET A 1 -7.00 -19.41 45.14
CA MET A 1 -6.81 -17.95 45.09
C MET A 1 -6.05 -17.59 43.80
N ALA A 2 -6.67 -17.72 42.62
CA ALA A 2 -6.05 -17.41 41.31
C ALA A 2 -7.07 -17.32 40.15
N THR A 3 -8.29 -16.78 40.41
CA THR A 3 -9.38 -16.80 39.41
C THR A 3 -9.89 -15.40 39.05
N GLN A 4 -9.58 -14.39 39.86
CA GLN A 4 -10.02 -13.00 39.67
C GLN A 4 -9.18 -12.21 38.63
N SER A 5 -7.98 -12.69 38.28
CA SER A 5 -7.05 -11.97 37.39
C SER A 5 -7.54 -11.92 35.94
N LYS A 6 -8.04 -13.03 35.41
CA LYS A 6 -8.38 -13.14 33.97
C LYS A 6 -9.60 -12.29 33.58
N LEU A 7 -10.59 -12.22 34.47
CA LEU A 7 -11.84 -11.52 34.20
C LEU A 7 -11.66 -9.99 34.23
N VAL A 8 -10.82 -9.50 35.13
CA VAL A 8 -10.44 -8.08 35.20
C VAL A 8 -9.66 -7.65 33.95
N THR A 9 -8.76 -8.51 33.45
CA THR A 9 -8.03 -8.20 32.21
C THR A 9 -8.96 -8.16 30.99
N VAL A 10 -9.91 -9.09 30.88
CA VAL A 10 -10.89 -9.07 29.77
C VAL A 10 -11.77 -7.83 29.84
N LEU A 11 -12.20 -7.43 31.04
CA LEU A 11 -12.99 -6.19 31.22
C LEU A 11 -12.18 -4.94 30.84
N LEU A 12 -10.90 -4.87 31.19
CA LEU A 12 -10.01 -3.77 30.79
C LEU A 12 -9.79 -3.71 29.27
N MET A 13 -9.64 -4.86 28.61
CA MET A 13 -9.53 -4.89 27.14
C MET A 13 -10.82 -4.44 26.47
N LEU A 14 -11.99 -4.87 26.96
CA LEU A 14 -13.28 -4.44 26.41
C LEU A 14 -13.53 -2.95 26.66
N LEU A 15 -13.12 -2.42 27.81
CA LEU A 15 -13.18 -0.98 28.09
C LEU A 15 -12.26 -0.18 27.18
N ALA A 16 -11.05 -0.67 26.89
CA ALA A 16 -10.11 -0.06 25.96
C ALA A 16 -10.53 -0.15 24.49
N MET A 17 -11.44 -1.08 24.16
CA MET A 17 -12.02 -1.23 22.83
C MET A 17 -13.31 -0.39 22.69
N ALA A 18 -14.04 -0.16 23.79
CA ALA A 18 -15.23 0.69 23.84
C ALA A 18 -14.91 2.18 23.99
N LEU A 19 -13.82 2.53 24.70
CA LEU A 19 -13.16 3.81 24.51
C LEU A 19 -12.33 3.69 23.25
N GLU A 20 -12.87 4.11 22.12
CA GLU A 20 -12.04 4.49 20.99
C GLU A 20 -11.10 5.62 21.44
N VAL A 21 -9.99 5.29 22.10
CA VAL A 21 -8.80 6.13 22.13
C VAL A 21 -8.31 6.10 20.70
N ARG A 22 -8.97 6.93 19.88
CA ARG A 22 -8.52 7.25 18.56
C ARG A 22 -7.08 7.72 18.76
N PRO A 23 -6.05 6.98 18.32
CA PRO A 23 -4.70 7.46 18.46
C PRO A 23 -4.70 8.84 17.81
N ALA A 24 -4.30 9.85 18.57
CA ALA A 24 -4.10 11.21 18.08
C ALA A 24 -2.91 11.16 17.10
N PHE A 25 -3.18 10.60 15.93
CA PHE A 25 -2.29 10.56 14.80
C PHE A 25 -3.13 10.80 13.55
N TRP A 26 -3.76 11.97 13.53
CA TRP A 26 -3.96 12.68 12.30
C TRP A 26 -3.29 14.02 12.53
N PRO A 27 -2.09 14.28 11.98
CA PRO A 27 -1.75 15.67 11.74
C PRO A 27 -2.88 16.20 10.86
N THR A 28 -3.56 17.20 11.38
CA THR A 28 -4.74 17.82 10.82
C THR A 28 -4.47 18.19 9.35
N LEU A 29 -5.48 17.97 8.50
CA LEU A 29 -5.61 18.51 7.15
C LEU A 29 -5.41 20.04 7.08
N GLU A 30 -5.22 20.72 8.21
CA GLU A 30 -4.94 22.15 8.36
C GLU A 30 -3.56 22.56 7.82
N VAL A 31 -2.59 21.66 7.70
CA VAL A 31 -1.25 22.03 7.19
C VAL A 31 -1.22 22.28 5.67
N LEU A 32 -2.28 21.94 4.93
CA LEU A 32 -2.30 22.14 3.46
C LEU A 32 -2.86 23.49 3.00
N GLN A 33 -3.28 24.37 3.91
CA GLN A 33 -3.96 25.62 3.52
C GLN A 33 -3.05 26.87 3.44
N SER A 34 -1.72 26.72 3.53
CA SER A 34 -0.79 27.86 3.38
C SER A 34 0.18 27.72 2.20
N VAL A 35 -0.10 26.87 1.21
CA VAL A 35 0.73 26.78 0.01
C VAL A 35 0.26 27.81 -1.01
N ASP A 36 1.20 28.70 -1.31
CA ASP A 36 1.19 29.82 -2.25
C ASP A 36 0.39 29.58 -3.54
N SER A 37 -0.34 30.62 -3.98
CA SER A 37 -1.34 30.61 -5.06
C SER A 37 -0.78 30.46 -6.49
N ASP A 38 0.45 29.97 -6.64
CA ASP A 38 1.07 29.67 -7.94
C ASP A 38 1.37 28.18 -8.14
N VAL A 39 0.99 27.32 -7.19
CA VAL A 39 0.95 25.87 -7.41
C VAL A 39 -0.33 25.55 -8.17
N ARG A 40 -0.22 25.08 -9.41
CA ARG A 40 -1.33 24.43 -10.11
C ARG A 40 -1.78 23.21 -9.29
N THR A 41 -2.77 23.41 -8.42
CA THR A 41 -3.41 22.34 -7.66
C THR A 41 -4.20 21.50 -8.65
N LEU A 42 -3.60 20.42 -9.15
CA LEU A 42 -4.31 19.45 -9.95
C LEU A 42 -5.41 18.79 -9.11
N GLY A 43 -6.54 18.51 -9.74
CA GLY A 43 -7.60 17.76 -9.09
C GLY A 43 -7.10 16.34 -8.74
N VAL A 44 -7.50 15.81 -7.59
CA VAL A 44 -7.10 14.45 -7.15
C VAL A 44 -7.50 13.35 -8.16
N PHE A 45 -8.52 13.60 -8.97
CA PHE A 45 -9.01 12.70 -10.01
C PHE A 45 -8.50 13.06 -11.41
N GLU A 46 -7.73 14.14 -11.54
CA GLU A 46 -7.10 14.53 -12.79
C GLU A 46 -5.72 13.89 -12.89
N ASN A 47 -5.31 13.53 -14.10
CA ASN A 47 -3.98 12.96 -14.28
C ASN A 47 -2.91 14.01 -13.92
N GLY A 48 -1.84 13.56 -13.27
CA GLY A 48 -0.73 14.40 -12.89
C GLY A 48 0.07 14.95 -14.08
N ILE A 49 1.00 15.88 -13.80
CA ILE A 49 1.81 16.54 -14.83
C ILE A 49 2.82 15.62 -15.52
N TYR A 50 3.16 14.48 -14.91
CA TYR A 50 4.18 13.59 -15.43
C TYR A 50 3.57 12.54 -16.36
N LYS A 51 4.16 12.39 -17.54
CA LYS A 51 3.95 11.19 -18.35
C LYS A 51 4.59 10.00 -17.64
N THR A 52 3.93 8.85 -17.68
CA THR A 52 4.36 7.64 -16.99
C THR A 52 4.83 6.57 -17.97
N ILE A 53 5.63 5.64 -17.47
CA ILE A 53 6.03 4.42 -18.15
C ILE A 53 5.81 3.24 -17.22
N THR A 54 5.22 2.18 -17.76
CA THR A 54 4.94 0.93 -17.06
C THR A 54 5.93 -0.13 -17.54
N THR A 55 6.67 -0.73 -16.60
CA THR A 55 7.69 -1.75 -16.85
C THR A 55 7.39 -2.99 -16.01
N THR A 56 7.27 -4.14 -16.65
CA THR A 56 7.16 -5.43 -15.95
C THR A 56 8.55 -5.99 -15.71
N VAL A 57 8.89 -6.23 -14.45
CA VAL A 57 10.16 -6.86 -14.04
C VAL A 57 9.89 -8.32 -13.77
N GLU A 58 10.44 -9.18 -14.64
CA GLU A 58 10.35 -10.63 -14.50
C GLU A 58 11.44 -11.21 -13.59
N LYS A 59 11.18 -12.40 -13.07
CA LYS A 59 12.14 -13.17 -12.27
C LYS A 59 13.14 -13.88 -13.19
N THR A 60 14.20 -13.20 -13.56
CA THR A 60 15.19 -13.75 -14.52
C THR A 60 16.49 -14.24 -13.88
N HIS A 61 16.83 -13.78 -12.67
CA HIS A 61 18.11 -14.10 -12.02
C HIS A 61 18.01 -14.05 -10.47
N TYR A 62 19.03 -14.53 -9.76
CA TYR A 62 19.03 -14.60 -8.29
C TYR A 62 18.99 -13.24 -7.57
N ALA A 63 19.36 -12.14 -8.25
CA ALA A 63 19.21 -10.78 -7.74
C ALA A 63 17.90 -10.10 -8.24
N ALA A 64 17.08 -10.81 -9.02
CA ALA A 64 15.74 -10.35 -9.38
C ALA A 64 14.81 -10.44 -8.16
N PRO A 65 13.74 -9.64 -8.12
CA PRO A 65 12.73 -9.76 -7.08
C PRO A 65 12.19 -11.20 -6.99
N PRO A 66 11.82 -11.68 -5.78
CA PRO A 66 11.34 -13.06 -5.57
C PRO A 66 10.14 -13.43 -6.44
N GLU A 67 9.35 -12.42 -6.83
CA GLU A 67 8.18 -12.52 -7.68
C GLU A 67 8.17 -11.39 -8.74
N ALA A 68 7.49 -11.62 -9.86
CA ALA A 68 7.36 -10.60 -10.90
C ALA A 68 6.67 -9.36 -10.32
N LEU A 69 7.16 -8.17 -10.66
CA LEU A 69 6.59 -6.92 -10.17
C LEU A 69 6.35 -5.93 -11.30
N LEU A 70 5.33 -5.10 -11.14
CA LEU A 70 5.01 -4.01 -12.04
C LEU A 70 5.60 -2.73 -11.47
N LEU A 71 6.40 -2.04 -12.27
CA LEU A 71 6.98 -0.75 -11.94
C LEU A 71 6.29 0.32 -12.79
N VAL A 72 5.80 1.39 -12.17
CA VAL A 72 5.27 2.55 -12.89
C VAL A 72 6.00 3.79 -12.41
N SER A 73 6.60 4.54 -13.33
CA SER A 73 7.40 5.72 -12.97
C SER A 73 7.19 6.88 -13.94
N PRO A 74 7.44 8.13 -13.50
CA PRO A 74 7.57 9.27 -14.41
C PRO A 74 8.64 9.01 -15.48
N THR A 75 8.41 9.49 -16.70
CA THR A 75 9.42 9.45 -17.78
C THR A 75 10.48 10.53 -17.63
N THR A 76 10.17 11.59 -16.86
CA THR A 76 11.09 12.70 -16.60
C THR A 76 12.13 12.28 -15.58
N ILE A 77 13.40 12.62 -15.81
CA ILE A 77 14.49 12.34 -14.86
C ILE A 77 14.27 13.18 -13.61
N GLY A 78 14.32 12.54 -12.44
CA GLY A 78 14.13 13.19 -11.15
C GLY A 78 14.25 12.21 -9.99
N VAL A 79 14.16 12.75 -8.77
CA VAL A 79 14.07 11.96 -7.55
C VAL A 79 12.61 11.96 -7.11
N TYR A 80 12.02 10.78 -6.99
CA TYR A 80 10.62 10.61 -6.66
C TYR A 80 10.45 9.68 -5.46
N PRO A 81 9.47 9.92 -4.58
CA PRO A 81 9.09 8.99 -3.54
C PRO A 81 8.63 7.64 -4.12
N ILE A 82 8.90 6.56 -3.39
CA ILE A 82 8.49 5.20 -3.76
C ILE A 82 7.18 4.84 -3.05
N PHE A 83 6.21 4.37 -3.81
CA PHE A 83 4.94 3.87 -3.32
C PHE A 83 4.85 2.35 -3.55
N LEU A 84 4.84 1.57 -2.48
CA LEU A 84 4.72 0.11 -2.55
C LEU A 84 3.23 -0.28 -2.51
N PHE A 85 2.71 -0.81 -3.61
CA PHE A 85 1.34 -1.31 -3.73
C PHE A 85 1.32 -2.83 -3.62
N VAL A 86 0.71 -3.36 -2.57
CA VAL A 86 0.58 -4.81 -2.36
C VAL A 86 -0.88 -5.20 -2.62
N PRO A 87 -1.21 -5.82 -3.78
CA PRO A 87 -2.56 -6.24 -4.06
C PRO A 87 -3.02 -7.32 -3.08
N SER A 88 -4.31 -7.31 -2.75
CA SER A 88 -4.94 -8.44 -2.06
C SER A 88 -4.89 -9.68 -2.94
N ALA A 89 -4.92 -10.86 -2.31
CA ALA A 89 -4.90 -12.14 -2.98
C ALA A 89 -5.87 -12.24 -4.16
N LEU A 90 -5.45 -12.94 -5.22
CA LEU A 90 -6.22 -13.25 -6.44
C LEU A 90 -6.41 -12.11 -7.46
N VAL A 91 -5.71 -10.98 -7.31
CA VAL A 91 -5.74 -9.88 -8.29
C VAL A 91 -4.40 -9.78 -9.02
N GLN A 92 -4.44 -9.53 -10.33
CA GLN A 92 -3.22 -9.34 -11.13
C GLN A 92 -2.83 -7.86 -11.14
N ASN A 93 -1.53 -7.56 -11.26
CA ASN A 93 -1.07 -6.17 -11.25
C ASN A 93 -1.67 -5.31 -12.36
N TYR A 94 -2.01 -5.90 -13.51
CA TYR A 94 -2.61 -5.15 -14.62
C TYR A 94 -4.00 -4.60 -14.25
N ASP A 95 -4.72 -5.25 -13.32
CA ASP A 95 -6.08 -4.85 -12.90
C ASP A 95 -6.08 -3.45 -12.26
N TYR A 96 -4.93 -3.01 -11.73
CA TYR A 96 -4.74 -1.69 -11.16
C TYR A 96 -3.90 -0.74 -12.03
N SER A 97 -3.52 -1.13 -13.25
CA SER A 97 -2.61 -0.35 -14.11
C SER A 97 -2.98 1.14 -14.21
N GLN A 98 -4.25 1.46 -14.47
CA GLN A 98 -4.75 2.83 -14.55
C GLN A 98 -4.57 3.62 -13.25
N LEU A 99 -4.81 2.98 -12.10
CA LEU A 99 -4.61 3.61 -10.79
C LEU A 99 -3.12 3.85 -10.51
N LEU A 100 -2.28 2.87 -10.82
CA LEU A 100 -0.83 2.97 -10.60
C LEU A 100 -0.21 4.04 -11.52
N GLU A 101 -0.69 4.15 -12.76
CA GLU A 101 -0.32 5.23 -13.69
C GLU A 101 -0.80 6.60 -13.20
N HIS A 102 -2.00 6.70 -12.65
CA HIS A 102 -2.50 7.94 -12.05
C HIS A 102 -1.67 8.39 -10.85
N ILE A 103 -1.28 7.46 -9.98
CA ILE A 103 -0.40 7.78 -8.84
C ILE A 103 0.98 8.20 -9.36
N ALA A 104 1.54 7.49 -10.33
CA ALA A 104 2.85 7.80 -10.88
C ALA A 104 2.88 9.15 -11.63
N SER A 105 1.78 9.56 -12.27
CA SER A 105 1.70 10.85 -12.97
C SER A 105 1.76 12.04 -12.02
N HIS A 106 1.48 11.84 -10.73
CA HIS A 106 1.66 12.84 -9.67
C HIS A 106 3.10 12.92 -9.12
N GLY A 107 4.03 12.13 -9.66
CA GLY A 107 5.43 12.17 -9.26
C GLY A 107 5.80 11.12 -8.22
N TYR A 108 5.25 9.92 -8.35
CA TYR A 108 5.62 8.76 -7.52
C TYR A 108 6.22 7.65 -8.39
N ILE A 109 7.17 6.90 -7.84
CA ILE A 109 7.57 5.61 -8.42
C ILE A 109 6.75 4.53 -7.72
N VAL A 110 5.87 3.88 -8.45
CA VAL A 110 4.99 2.85 -7.92
C VAL A 110 5.60 1.49 -8.17
N VAL A 111 5.77 0.70 -7.11
CA VAL A 111 6.24 -0.67 -7.16
C VAL A 111 5.10 -1.58 -6.72
N ALA A 112 4.63 -2.46 -7.60
CA ALA A 112 3.56 -3.40 -7.32
C ALA A 112 4.06 -4.84 -7.49
N PRO A 113 4.47 -5.54 -6.43
CA PRO A 113 4.77 -6.97 -6.50
C PRO A 113 3.50 -7.77 -6.80
N GLN A 114 3.58 -8.74 -7.73
CA GLN A 114 2.55 -9.77 -7.77
C GLN A 114 2.67 -10.60 -6.49
N VAL A 115 1.55 -10.91 -5.85
CA VAL A 115 1.50 -11.81 -4.69
C VAL A 115 0.74 -13.05 -5.11
N ARG A 116 1.46 -14.11 -5.49
CA ARG A 116 0.83 -15.43 -5.65
C ARG A 116 0.63 -16.04 -4.27
N LEU A 117 -0.62 -16.06 -3.81
CA LEU A 117 -1.03 -17.01 -2.78
C LEU A 117 -0.89 -18.42 -3.35
N THR A 118 0.28 -19.02 -3.18
CA THR A 118 0.42 -20.47 -3.29
C THR A 118 -0.29 -21.05 -2.08
N TYR A 119 -1.54 -21.46 -2.25
CA TYR A 119 -2.26 -22.20 -1.21
C TYR A 119 -1.53 -23.53 -0.97
N SER A 120 -0.66 -23.59 0.03
CA SER A 120 -0.20 -24.85 0.61
C SER A 120 -1.28 -25.43 1.53
N PHE A 121 -2.52 -25.55 1.03
CA PHE A 121 -3.58 -26.26 1.76
C PHE A 121 -3.40 -27.79 1.65
N THR A 122 -2.63 -28.27 0.66
CA THR A 122 -2.43 -29.70 0.39
C THR A 122 -1.41 -30.40 1.29
N LEU A 123 -0.60 -29.68 2.09
CA LEU A 123 0.35 -30.32 3.01
C LEU A 123 -0.26 -30.68 4.37
N TRP A 124 -1.45 -30.18 4.69
CA TRP A 124 -2.14 -30.51 5.94
C TRP A 124 -3.06 -31.74 5.81
N THR A 125 -3.59 -32.01 4.61
CA THR A 125 -4.42 -33.21 4.36
C THR A 125 -3.63 -34.47 4.02
N ALA A 126 -2.30 -34.38 3.84
CA ALA A 126 -1.45 -35.53 3.56
C ALA A 126 -1.00 -36.30 4.82
N ASN A 127 -1.38 -35.83 6.01
CA ASN A 127 -1.06 -36.45 7.31
C ASN A 127 -2.32 -36.76 8.15
N LEU A 128 -3.48 -36.97 7.52
CA LEU A 128 -4.71 -37.44 8.16
C LEU A 128 -5.15 -38.79 7.56
#